data_AF-A0A1T4VCY8-F1
#
_entry.id   AF-A0A1T4VCY8-F1
#
_cell.length_a   1.000
_cell.length_b   1.000
_cell.length_c   1.000
_cell.angle_alpha   90.00
_cell.angle_beta   90.00
_cell.angle_gamma   90.00
#
_symmetry.space_group_name_H-M   'P 1'
#
loop_
_entity.id
_entity.type
_entity.pdbx_description
1 polymer ?
#
loop_
_entity_poly.entity_id
_entity_poly.type
_entity_poly.pdbx_seq_one_letter_code
_entity_poly.pdbx_strand_id
1 'polypeptide(L)'
;MHQEQFPIPQLPSLEFRGISLQALNSNMPDYVSTARWHARLVISLAFLVFSSLTSVVCYYFGLVEDIFFVATLSLTLLLYLMTMPMLTRSFVESPRIQEKVKTNRQQYYLKALSITPLENRAIVSTKIWDALRSDEWMGCISYANTLDRARTVHCCQQIGKIASDLTSNDSDRFCDAMLKVMNNQRGSVRYFFDILIMLGEQQFQDEHEENKKVRSTQKLMLDDIFMHR
;
A
#
# COMPACT_ATOMS: atom_id res chain seq x y z
N MET A 1 22.04 -28.63 -25.38
CA MET A 1 21.45 -27.34 -25.82
C MET A 1 21.17 -26.53 -24.57
N HIS A 2 21.96 -25.49 -24.29
CA HIS A 2 21.64 -24.55 -23.22
C HIS A 2 20.60 -23.57 -23.77
N GLN A 3 19.43 -23.49 -23.14
CA GLN A 3 18.53 -22.37 -23.36
C GLN A 3 19.21 -21.15 -22.72
N GLU A 4 19.61 -20.17 -23.53
CA GLU A 4 19.99 -18.86 -23.00
C GLU A 4 18.78 -18.30 -22.24
N GLN A 5 18.98 -18.05 -20.95
CA GLN A 5 17.96 -17.49 -20.06
C GLN A 5 18.21 -15.99 -19.96
N PHE A 6 17.12 -15.21 -19.91
CA PHE A 6 17.21 -13.78 -19.70
C PHE A 6 17.95 -13.50 -18.37
N PRO A 7 19.05 -12.71 -18.37
CA PRO A 7 19.77 -12.39 -17.15
C PRO A 7 18.94 -11.40 -16.32
N ILE A 8 18.18 -11.91 -15.34
CA ILE A 8 17.37 -11.09 -14.44
C ILE A 8 18.32 -10.28 -13.54
N PRO A 9 18.30 -8.93 -13.58
CA PRO A 9 19.16 -8.09 -12.74
C PRO A 9 18.84 -8.27 -11.25
N GLN A 10 19.85 -8.09 -10.40
CA GLN A 10 19.61 -8.09 -8.96
C GLN A 10 18.87 -6.81 -8.53
N LEU A 11 17.78 -6.98 -7.77
CA LEU A 11 17.05 -5.87 -7.18
C LEU A 11 17.91 -5.15 -6.12
N PRO A 12 17.93 -3.81 -6.09
CA PRO A 12 18.71 -3.07 -5.10
C PRO A 12 18.19 -3.33 -3.68
N SER A 13 19.11 -3.44 -2.71
CA SER A 13 18.76 -3.55 -1.28
C SER A 13 18.37 -2.19 -0.71
N LEU A 14 17.08 -1.87 -0.76
CA LEU A 14 16.52 -0.57 -0.34
C LEU A 14 16.12 -0.54 1.14
N GLU A 15 16.98 -1.03 2.02
CA GLU A 15 16.71 -1.07 3.45
C GLU A 15 17.14 0.22 4.16
N PHE A 16 16.24 0.78 4.97
CA PHE A 16 16.57 1.86 5.90
C PHE A 16 17.04 1.27 7.23
N ARG A 17 18.24 1.64 7.67
CA ARG A 17 18.76 1.20 8.97
C ARG A 17 17.84 1.68 10.10
N GLY A 18 17.24 0.74 10.82
CA GLY A 18 16.42 1.01 12.01
C GLY A 18 14.94 1.33 11.77
N ILE A 19 14.48 1.41 10.52
CA ILE A 19 13.07 1.70 10.20
C ILE A 19 12.57 0.69 9.16
N SER A 20 11.78 -0.29 9.60
CA SER A 20 11.10 -1.24 8.71
C SER A 20 9.59 -0.99 8.72
N LEU A 21 8.92 -1.32 7.61
CA LEU A 21 7.46 -1.15 7.51
C LEU A 21 6.74 -2.02 8.54
N GLN A 22 7.33 -3.19 8.84
CA GLN A 22 6.83 -4.09 9.87
C GLN A 22 6.93 -3.48 11.26
N ALA A 23 8.06 -2.87 11.62
CA ALA A 23 8.22 -2.17 12.90
C ALA A 23 7.30 -0.94 13.01
N LEU A 24 7.08 -0.24 11.90
CA LEU A 24 6.18 0.90 11.83
C LEU A 24 4.72 0.48 12.06
N ASN A 25 4.32 -0.64 11.45
CA ASN A 25 2.98 -1.20 11.56
C ASN A 25 2.73 -1.84 12.94
N SER A 26 3.73 -2.48 13.54
CA SER A 26 3.61 -3.06 14.89
C SER A 26 3.46 -2.00 15.97
N ASN A 27 4.11 -0.84 15.79
CA ASN A 27 4.05 0.28 16.74
C ASN A 27 2.87 1.22 16.47
N MET A 28 2.09 0.99 15.39
CA MET A 28 0.97 1.84 15.03
C MET A 28 -0.14 1.70 16.09
N PRO A 29 -0.65 2.81 16.64
CA PRO A 29 -1.76 2.75 17.58
C PRO A 29 -3.03 2.24 16.89
N ASP A 30 -3.84 1.49 17.63
CA ASP A 30 -5.09 0.94 17.12
C ASP A 30 -6.19 2.03 17.07
N TYR A 31 -6.17 2.79 15.98
CA TYR A 31 -7.16 3.84 15.71
C TYR A 31 -8.60 3.30 15.63
N VAL A 32 -8.78 2.01 15.30
CA VAL A 32 -10.12 1.40 15.20
C VAL A 32 -10.69 1.12 16.59
N SER A 33 -9.88 0.58 17.51
CA SER A 33 -10.33 0.43 18.90
C SER A 33 -10.56 1.77 19.58
N THR A 34 -9.71 2.77 19.30
CA THR A 34 -9.92 4.15 19.80
C THR A 34 -11.25 4.72 19.29
N ALA A 35 -11.57 4.57 18.00
CA ALA A 35 -12.84 5.00 17.43
C ALA A 35 -14.04 4.24 18.01
N ARG A 36 -13.92 2.92 18.22
CA ARG A 36 -14.94 2.11 18.92
C ARG A 36 -15.18 2.62 20.33
N TRP A 37 -14.13 2.96 21.07
CA TRP A 37 -14.24 3.46 22.42
C TRP A 37 -14.98 4.80 22.47
N HIS A 38 -14.63 5.73 21.59
CA HIS A 38 -15.38 7.00 21.46
C HIS A 38 -16.84 6.79 21.08
N ALA A 39 -17.13 5.88 20.14
CA ALA A 39 -18.51 5.55 19.77
C ALA A 39 -19.30 5.04 20.97
N ARG A 40 -18.73 4.10 21.74
CA ARG A 40 -19.35 3.58 22.96
C ARG A 40 -19.62 4.68 23.97
N LEU A 41 -18.65 5.57 24.22
CA LEU A 41 -18.85 6.70 25.13
C LEU A 41 -19.99 7.61 24.69
N VAL A 42 -20.07 7.97 23.41
CA VAL A 42 -21.13 8.84 22.90
C VAL A 42 -22.50 8.18 23.03
N ILE A 43 -22.59 6.89 22.70
CA ILE A 43 -23.84 6.12 22.85
C ILE A 43 -24.25 6.02 24.33
N SER A 44 -23.31 5.68 25.22
CA SER A 44 -23.58 5.61 26.67
C SER A 44 -23.99 6.97 27.24
N LEU A 45 -23.34 8.05 26.82
CA LEU A 45 -23.69 9.41 27.27
C LEU A 45 -25.10 9.80 26.81
N ALA A 46 -25.44 9.54 25.54
CA ALA A 46 -26.78 9.79 25.02
C ALA A 46 -27.84 8.99 25.78
N PHE A 47 -27.53 7.73 26.11
CA PHE A 47 -28.42 6.88 26.89
C PHE A 47 -28.60 7.39 28.33
N LEU A 48 -27.53 7.82 29.01
CA LEU A 48 -27.60 8.42 30.33
C LEU A 48 -28.46 9.69 30.33
N VAL A 49 -28.28 10.55 29.33
CA VAL A 49 -29.10 11.76 29.18
C VAL A 49 -30.57 11.40 28.99
N PHE A 50 -30.87 10.45 28.10
CA PHE A 50 -32.23 9.97 27.88
C PHE A 50 -32.84 9.39 29.16
N SER A 51 -32.15 8.48 29.84
CA SER A 51 -32.60 7.87 31.09
C SER A 51 -32.82 8.91 32.20
N SER A 52 -31.95 9.92 32.30
CA SER A 52 -32.12 11.01 33.26
C SER A 52 -33.36 11.87 32.97
N LEU A 53 -33.61 12.20 31.70
CA LEU A 53 -34.80 12.93 31.27
C LEU A 53 -36.07 12.14 31.57
N THR A 54 -36.11 10.85 31.22
CA THR A 54 -37.25 9.98 31.52
C THR A 54 -37.50 9.89 33.03
N SER A 55 -36.43 9.79 33.83
CA SER A 55 -36.54 9.73 35.29
C SER A 55 -37.10 11.02 35.89
N VAL A 56 -36.64 12.19 35.41
CA VAL A 56 -37.15 13.50 35.85
C VAL A 56 -38.62 13.68 35.48
N VAL A 57 -39.03 13.24 34.29
CA VAL A 57 -40.43 13.30 33.85
C VAL A 57 -41.31 12.40 34.74
N CYS A 58 -40.90 11.15 34.98
CA CYS A 58 -41.65 10.24 35.85
C CYS A 58 -41.75 10.77 37.30
N TYR A 59 -40.69 11.42 37.79
CA TYR A 59 -40.71 12.09 39.09
C TYR A 59 -41.72 13.25 39.13
N TYR A 60 -41.72 14.12 38.12
CA TYR A 60 -42.64 15.26 38.05
C TYR A 60 -44.12 14.85 38.05
N PHE A 61 -44.44 13.73 37.39
CA PHE A 61 -45.81 13.20 37.33
C PHE A 61 -46.16 12.24 38.49
N GLY A 62 -45.26 12.03 39.46
CA GLY A 62 -45.54 11.18 40.63
C GLY A 62 -45.62 9.67 40.35
N LEU A 63 -45.08 9.20 39.21
CA LEU A 63 -45.14 7.80 38.76
C LEU A 63 -44.01 6.92 39.34
N VAL A 64 -43.31 7.38 40.38
CA VAL A 64 -42.04 6.80 40.84
C VAL A 64 -42.24 5.45 41.53
N GLU A 65 -43.35 5.25 42.23
CA GLU A 65 -43.68 4.00 42.94
C GLU A 65 -44.38 2.96 42.04
N ASP A 66 -44.66 3.35 40.79
CA ASP A 66 -45.50 2.56 39.90
C ASP A 66 -44.67 1.50 39.16
N ILE A 67 -45.26 0.31 38.94
CA ILE A 67 -44.63 -0.79 38.18
C ILE A 67 -44.21 -0.31 36.78
N PHE A 68 -44.93 0.69 36.26
CA PHE A 68 -44.64 1.36 35.01
C PHE A 68 -43.22 2.00 34.96
N PHE A 69 -42.73 2.59 36.05
CA PHE A 69 -41.40 3.20 36.11
C PHE A 69 -40.29 2.15 36.01
N VAL A 70 -40.43 1.04 36.75
CA VAL A 70 -39.51 -0.10 36.71
C VAL A 70 -39.51 -0.77 35.33
N ALA A 71 -40.69 -0.94 34.72
CA ALA A 71 -40.83 -1.47 33.36
C ALA A 71 -40.16 -0.57 32.31
N THR A 72 -40.28 0.75 32.44
CA THR A 72 -39.69 1.71 31.50
C THR A 72 -38.15 1.74 31.61
N LEU A 73 -37.59 1.70 32.83
CA LEU A 73 -36.14 1.64 33.04
C LEU A 73 -35.53 0.31 32.57
N SER A 74 -36.21 -0.81 32.82
CA SER A 74 -35.74 -2.12 32.35
C SER A 74 -35.80 -2.25 30.82
N LEU A 75 -36.87 -1.76 30.18
CA LEU A 75 -36.98 -1.72 28.72
C LEU A 75 -35.90 -0.85 28.10
N THR A 76 -35.65 0.34 28.66
CA THR A 76 -34.60 1.24 28.16
C THR A 76 -33.21 0.61 28.31
N LEU A 77 -32.92 -0.05 29.44
CA LEU A 77 -31.67 -0.79 29.61
C LEU A 77 -31.51 -1.92 28.59
N LEU A 78 -32.58 -2.68 28.31
CA LEU A 78 -32.56 -3.75 27.32
C LEU A 78 -32.33 -3.21 25.91
N LEU A 79 -33.00 -2.10 25.54
CA LEU A 79 -32.76 -1.40 24.29
C LEU A 79 -31.32 -0.92 24.17
N TYR A 80 -30.72 -0.40 25.25
CA TYR A 80 -29.31 -0.01 25.26
C TYR A 80 -28.38 -1.20 24.99
N LEU A 81 -28.58 -2.33 25.67
CA LEU A 81 -27.76 -3.53 25.49
C LEU A 81 -27.82 -4.05 24.04
N MET A 82 -28.99 -3.97 23.40
CA MET A 82 -29.17 -4.39 22.01
C MET A 82 -28.59 -3.38 21.00
N THR A 83 -28.82 -2.09 21.22
CA THR A 83 -28.42 -1.03 20.28
C THR A 83 -26.94 -0.69 20.33
N MET A 84 -26.29 -0.81 21.50
CA MET A 84 -24.87 -0.49 21.68
C MET A 84 -23.93 -1.24 20.71
N PRO A 85 -23.98 -2.59 20.56
CA PRO A 85 -23.12 -3.29 19.62
C PRO A 85 -23.45 -2.95 18.15
N MET A 86 -24.73 -2.80 17.81
CA MET A 86 -25.15 -2.46 16.44
C MET A 86 -24.69 -1.06 16.02
N LEU A 87 -24.93 -0.06 16.87
CA LEU A 87 -24.56 1.33 16.61
C LEU A 87 -23.04 1.51 16.59
N THR A 88 -22.32 0.84 17.49
CA THR A 88 -20.85 0.88 17.50
C THR A 88 -20.28 0.32 16.19
N ARG A 89 -20.84 -0.80 15.69
CA ARG A 89 -20.42 -1.40 14.42
C ARG A 89 -20.71 -0.48 13.24
N SER A 90 -21.94 0.02 13.15
CA SER A 90 -22.36 0.94 12.09
C SER A 90 -21.53 2.22 12.06
N PHE A 91 -21.18 2.78 13.23
CA PHE A 91 -20.33 3.95 13.33
C PHE A 91 -18.90 3.69 12.80
N VAL A 92 -18.31 2.54 13.12
CA VAL A 92 -16.96 2.18 12.67
C VAL A 92 -16.93 1.84 11.18
N GLU A 93 -17.99 1.24 10.65
CA GLU A 93 -18.14 0.94 9.22
C GLU A 93 -18.48 2.19 8.40
N SER A 94 -18.80 3.31 9.04
CA SER A 94 -19.10 4.57 8.36
C SER A 94 -17.93 5.05 7.50
N PRO A 95 -18.17 5.49 6.24
CA PRO A 95 -17.11 5.93 5.33
C PRO A 95 -16.30 7.10 5.91
N ARG A 96 -16.96 8.01 6.65
CA ARG A 96 -16.30 9.15 7.30
C ARG A 96 -15.26 8.71 8.34
N ILE A 97 -15.59 7.68 9.11
CA ILE A 97 -14.70 7.17 10.16
C ILE A 97 -13.57 6.37 9.54
N GLN A 98 -13.86 5.56 8.52
CA GLN A 98 -12.82 4.84 7.78
C GLN A 98 -11.82 5.80 7.12
N GLU A 99 -12.30 6.88 6.49
CA GLU A 99 -11.46 7.91 5.90
C GLU A 99 -10.61 8.60 6.98
N LYS A 100 -11.21 9.01 8.10
CA LYS A 100 -10.48 9.61 9.21
C LYS A 100 -9.40 8.68 9.79
N VAL A 101 -9.71 7.39 9.93
CA VAL A 101 -8.73 6.38 10.37
C VAL A 101 -7.58 6.28 9.36
N LYS A 102 -7.88 6.28 8.05
CA LYS A 102 -6.87 6.25 6.99
C LYS A 102 -5.96 7.48 7.06
N THR A 103 -6.52 8.68 7.20
CA THR A 103 -5.76 9.93 7.35
C THR A 103 -4.89 9.90 8.61
N ASN A 104 -5.43 9.47 9.76
CA ASN A 104 -4.66 9.39 11.00
C ASN A 104 -3.49 8.40 10.90
N ARG A 105 -3.70 7.25 10.25
CA ARG A 105 -2.62 6.29 9.96
C ARG A 105 -1.56 6.92 9.06
N GLN A 106 -1.97 7.62 8.01
CA GLN A 106 -1.05 8.31 7.13
C GLN A 106 -0.24 9.36 7.89
N GLN A 107 -0.88 10.20 8.71
CA GLN A 107 -0.20 11.20 9.54
C GLN A 107 0.78 10.58 10.54
N TYR A 108 0.45 9.43 11.13
CA TYR A 108 1.36 8.69 11.99
C TYR A 108 2.61 8.27 11.23
N TYR A 109 2.44 7.70 10.03
CA TYR A 109 3.56 7.35 9.18
C TYR A 109 4.41 8.58 8.81
N LEU A 110 3.79 9.67 8.37
CA LEU A 110 4.51 10.92 8.08
C LEU A 110 5.34 11.40 9.27
N LYS A 111 4.75 11.42 10.47
CA LYS A 111 5.42 11.86 11.70
C LYS A 111 6.55 10.91 12.13
N ALA A 112 6.36 9.60 11.98
CA ALA A 112 7.38 8.62 12.35
C ALA A 112 8.56 8.64 11.37
N LEU A 113 8.29 8.85 10.08
CA LEU A 113 9.31 8.85 9.02
C LEU A 113 10.08 10.17 8.94
N SER A 114 9.46 11.32 9.27
CA SER A 114 10.06 12.65 9.15
C SER A 114 11.38 12.84 9.91
N ILE A 115 11.62 12.02 10.93
CA ILE A 115 12.80 12.07 11.81
C ILE A 115 14.02 11.38 11.16
N THR A 116 13.85 10.65 10.06
CA THR A 116 14.95 9.91 9.40
C THR A 116 16.09 10.85 8.97
N PRO A 117 17.36 10.62 9.32
CA PRO A 117 18.47 11.49 8.94
C PRO A 117 18.68 11.57 7.42
N LEU A 118 19.08 12.74 6.90
CA LEU A 118 19.32 12.95 5.46
C LEU A 118 20.36 11.98 4.89
N GLU A 119 21.40 11.63 5.65
CA GLU A 119 22.43 10.68 5.23
C GLU A 119 21.84 9.32 4.85
N ASN A 120 20.94 8.79 5.68
CA ASN A 120 20.25 7.53 5.40
C ASN A 120 19.35 7.64 4.16
N ARG A 121 18.70 8.79 3.98
CA ARG A 121 17.86 9.06 2.79
C ARG A 121 18.71 9.08 1.52
N ALA A 122 19.86 9.76 1.57
CA ALA A 122 20.79 9.89 0.46
C ALA A 122 21.38 8.53 0.05
N ILE A 123 21.79 7.70 1.02
CA ILE A 123 22.32 6.35 0.73
C ILE A 123 21.30 5.52 -0.08
N VAL A 124 20.03 5.52 0.33
CA VAL A 124 18.98 4.76 -0.37
C VAL A 124 18.70 5.36 -1.74
N SER A 125 18.65 6.69 -1.86
CA SER A 125 18.50 7.38 -3.15
C SER A 125 19.62 7.01 -4.11
N THR A 126 20.87 7.06 -3.66
CA THR A 126 22.05 6.68 -4.46
C THR A 126 21.98 5.24 -4.92
N LYS A 127 21.59 4.29 -4.04
CA LYS A 127 21.39 2.88 -4.46
C LYS A 127 20.36 2.72 -5.59
N ILE A 128 19.27 3.49 -5.57
CA ILE A 128 18.27 3.46 -6.65
C ILE A 128 18.88 3.99 -7.95
N TRP A 129 19.62 5.09 -7.88
CA TRP A 129 20.29 5.67 -9.05
C TRP A 129 21.38 4.76 -9.61
N ASP A 130 22.14 4.11 -8.75
CA ASP A 130 23.19 3.16 -9.14
C ASP A 130 22.57 1.92 -9.80
N ALA A 131 21.45 1.42 -9.27
CA ALA A 131 20.70 0.35 -9.91
C ALA A 131 20.21 0.75 -11.30
N LEU A 132 19.62 1.93 -11.47
CA LEU A 132 19.17 2.40 -12.79
C LEU A 132 20.31 2.58 -13.81
N ARG A 133 21.56 2.73 -13.35
CA ARG A 133 22.74 2.95 -14.19
C ARG A 133 23.64 1.74 -14.29
N SER A 134 23.33 0.63 -13.62
CA SER A 134 24.16 -0.56 -13.71
C SER A 134 24.06 -1.18 -15.10
N ASP A 135 25.13 -1.82 -15.56
CA ASP A 135 25.16 -2.44 -16.89
C ASP A 135 24.04 -3.49 -17.06
N GLU A 136 23.75 -4.25 -15.99
CA GLU A 136 22.66 -5.24 -15.96
C GLU A 136 21.28 -4.59 -16.17
N TRP A 137 20.97 -3.52 -15.44
CA TRP A 137 19.70 -2.83 -15.55
C TRP A 137 19.59 -2.02 -16.84
N MET A 138 20.68 -1.41 -17.31
CA MET A 138 20.72 -0.72 -18.59
C MET A 138 20.40 -1.68 -19.75
N GLY A 139 20.94 -2.90 -19.71
CA GLY A 139 20.59 -3.96 -20.66
C GLY A 139 19.11 -4.31 -20.61
N CYS A 140 18.58 -4.60 -19.41
CA CYS A 140 17.16 -4.91 -19.20
C CYS A 140 16.23 -3.77 -19.66
N ILE A 141 16.57 -2.52 -19.34
CA ILE A 141 15.82 -1.32 -19.74
C ILE A 141 15.85 -1.17 -21.25
N SER A 142 16.98 -1.46 -21.91
CA SER A 142 17.07 -1.42 -23.37
C SER A 142 16.13 -2.42 -24.01
N TYR A 143 16.09 -3.67 -23.54
CA TYR A 143 15.14 -4.68 -24.02
C TYR A 143 13.68 -4.29 -23.74
N ALA A 144 13.38 -3.77 -22.54
CA ALA A 144 12.04 -3.29 -22.23
C ALA A 144 11.61 -2.13 -23.13
N ASN A 145 12.56 -1.26 -23.50
CA ASN A 145 12.33 -0.08 -24.32
C ASN A 145 12.08 -0.42 -25.80
N THR A 146 12.66 -1.51 -26.31
CA THR A 146 12.37 -1.97 -27.69
C THR A 146 10.96 -2.56 -27.78
N LEU A 147 10.48 -3.22 -26.73
CA LEU A 147 9.11 -3.74 -26.68
C LEU A 147 8.06 -2.64 -26.43
N ASP A 148 8.21 -1.86 -25.36
CA ASP A 148 7.29 -0.79 -24.99
C ASP A 148 8.04 0.41 -24.39
N ARG A 149 8.37 1.35 -25.28
CA ARG A 149 9.05 2.59 -24.93
C ARG A 149 8.25 3.46 -23.96
N ALA A 150 6.95 3.59 -24.15
CA ALA A 150 6.15 4.51 -23.35
C ALA A 150 6.11 4.05 -21.89
N ARG A 151 5.88 2.76 -21.67
CA ARG A 151 5.82 2.18 -20.33
C ARG A 151 7.18 2.12 -19.66
N THR A 152 8.24 1.82 -20.40
CA THR A 152 9.62 1.80 -19.90
C THR A 152 10.06 3.18 -19.43
N VAL A 153 9.84 4.22 -20.25
CA VAL A 153 10.15 5.61 -19.89
C VAL A 153 9.36 6.04 -18.66
N HIS A 154 8.05 5.72 -18.60
CA HIS A 154 7.23 6.01 -17.43
C HIS A 154 7.79 5.35 -16.16
N CYS A 155 8.16 4.07 -16.20
CA CYS A 155 8.72 3.37 -15.03
C CYS A 155 10.04 4.01 -14.57
N CYS A 156 10.96 4.29 -15.50
CA CYS A 156 12.23 4.95 -15.17
C CYS A 156 12.02 6.35 -14.56
N GLN A 157 11.07 7.13 -15.10
CA GLN A 157 10.71 8.45 -14.57
C GLN A 157 10.13 8.35 -13.15
N GLN A 158 9.25 7.39 -12.88
CA GLN A 158 8.69 7.21 -11.55
C GLN A 158 9.76 6.78 -10.53
N ILE A 159 10.64 5.84 -10.90
CA ILE A 159 11.75 5.41 -10.03
C ILE A 159 12.68 6.60 -9.74
N GLY A 160 13.09 7.34 -10.78
CA GLY A 160 13.95 8.52 -10.62
C GLY A 160 13.30 9.63 -9.79
N LYS A 161 11.99 9.84 -9.94
CA LYS A 161 11.21 10.77 -9.11
C LYS A 161 11.22 10.34 -7.65
N ILE A 162 10.95 9.07 -7.35
CA ILE A 162 10.99 8.54 -5.98
C ILE A 162 12.39 8.74 -5.38
N ALA A 163 13.45 8.43 -6.13
CA ALA A 163 14.82 8.63 -5.69
C ALA A 163 15.14 10.11 -5.39
N SER A 164 14.64 11.04 -6.21
CA SER A 164 14.79 12.48 -5.98
C SER A 164 13.97 12.97 -4.78
N ASP A 165 12.75 12.45 -4.59
CA ASP A 165 11.86 12.85 -3.50
C ASP A 165 12.39 12.37 -2.14
N LEU A 166 13.17 11.28 -2.09
CA LEU A 166 13.85 10.83 -0.86
C LEU A 166 14.80 11.87 -0.27
N THR A 167 15.47 12.67 -1.10
CA THR A 167 16.40 13.71 -0.65
C THR A 167 15.76 15.10 -0.54
N SER A 168 14.44 15.18 -0.72
CA SER A 168 13.69 16.42 -0.58
C SER A 168 13.67 16.91 0.88
N ASN A 169 13.73 18.23 1.04
CA ASN A 169 13.49 18.90 2.32
C ASN A 169 12.00 19.00 2.68
N ASP A 170 11.11 18.80 1.69
CA ASP A 170 9.66 18.73 1.90
C ASP A 170 9.30 17.39 2.56
N SER A 171 8.80 17.45 3.80
CA SER A 171 8.49 16.27 4.61
C SER A 171 7.45 15.36 3.97
N ASP A 172 6.46 15.92 3.28
CA ASP A 172 5.36 15.13 2.72
C ASP A 172 5.85 14.34 1.50
N ARG A 173 6.64 14.98 0.64
CA ARG A 173 7.27 14.32 -0.52
C ARG A 173 8.23 13.22 -0.10
N PHE A 174 9.09 13.51 0.87
CA PHE A 174 10.05 12.53 1.38
C PHE A 174 9.34 11.32 2.00
N CYS A 175 8.33 11.53 2.85
CA CYS A 175 7.67 10.42 3.51
C CYS A 175 6.86 9.57 2.52
N ASP A 176 6.23 10.17 1.50
CA ASP A 176 5.59 9.42 0.41
C ASP A 176 6.60 8.58 -0.37
N ALA A 177 7.76 9.14 -0.71
CA ALA A 177 8.84 8.41 -1.36
C ALA A 177 9.36 7.25 -0.50
N MET A 178 9.55 7.47 0.80
CA MET A 178 9.99 6.45 1.74
C MET A 178 8.99 5.30 1.86
N LEU A 179 7.68 5.60 1.90
CA LEU A 179 6.62 4.58 1.86
C LEU A 179 6.64 3.78 0.56
N LYS A 180 6.88 4.42 -0.59
CA LYS A 180 7.00 3.75 -1.90
C LYS A 180 8.26 2.88 -2.02
N VAL A 181 9.29 3.17 -1.24
CA VAL A 181 10.49 2.32 -1.15
C VAL A 181 10.26 1.12 -0.24
N MET A 182 9.61 1.35 0.91
CA MET A 182 9.42 0.32 1.94
C MET A 182 8.28 -0.66 1.63
N ASN A 183 7.33 -0.27 0.78
CA ASN A 183 6.17 -1.08 0.40
C ASN A 183 6.43 -1.83 -0.92
N ASN A 184 5.73 -2.94 -1.13
CA ASN A 184 5.77 -3.75 -2.36
C ASN A 184 4.49 -3.63 -3.20
N GLN A 185 3.62 -2.66 -2.90
CA GLN A 185 2.36 -2.45 -3.62
C GLN A 185 2.56 -1.71 -4.95
N ARG A 186 1.48 -1.61 -5.73
CA ARG A 186 1.45 -0.85 -6.99
C ARG A 186 1.95 0.58 -6.76
N GLY A 187 2.89 1.01 -7.60
CA GLY A 187 3.52 2.33 -7.50
C GLY A 187 4.72 2.41 -6.56
N SER A 188 5.16 1.29 -5.99
CA SER A 188 6.45 1.16 -5.30
C SER A 188 7.62 1.09 -6.27
N VAL A 189 8.83 1.35 -5.77
CA VAL A 189 10.07 1.20 -6.56
C VAL A 189 10.22 -0.23 -7.08
N ARG A 190 9.96 -1.23 -6.22
CA ARG A 190 10.01 -2.64 -6.60
C ARG A 190 9.02 -2.97 -7.71
N TYR A 191 7.78 -2.50 -7.60
CA TYR A 191 6.76 -2.70 -8.62
C TYR A 191 7.19 -2.19 -10.01
N PHE A 192 7.86 -1.02 -10.07
CA PHE A 192 8.35 -0.49 -11.35
C PHE A 192 9.53 -1.30 -11.91
N PHE A 193 10.44 -1.76 -11.06
CA PHE A 193 11.52 -2.66 -11.48
C PHE A 193 10.97 -4.01 -11.99
N ASP A 194 9.96 -4.58 -11.34
CA ASP A 194 9.32 -5.83 -11.78
C ASP A 194 8.65 -5.66 -13.17
N ILE A 195 8.08 -4.48 -13.47
CA ILE A 195 7.56 -4.20 -14.82
C ILE A 195 8.68 -4.18 -15.85
N LEU A 196 9.82 -3.55 -15.54
CA LEU A 196 10.95 -3.48 -16.46
C LEU A 196 11.52 -4.89 -16.74
N ILE A 197 11.61 -5.73 -15.72
CA ILE A 197 12.01 -7.14 -15.88
C ILE A 197 11.02 -7.87 -16.78
N MET A 198 9.71 -7.76 -16.51
CA MET A 198 8.67 -8.41 -17.31
C MET A 198 8.75 -8.01 -18.79
N LEU A 199 8.89 -6.72 -19.08
CA LEU A 199 9.00 -6.22 -20.45
C LEU A 199 10.30 -6.68 -21.13
N GLY A 200 11.43 -6.65 -20.40
CA GLY A 200 12.71 -7.12 -20.91
C GLY A 200 12.71 -8.62 -21.21
N GLU A 201 12.10 -9.42 -20.33
CA GLU A 201 11.95 -10.86 -20.50
C GLU A 201 11.06 -11.19 -21.71
N GLN A 202 9.94 -10.49 -21.89
CA GLN A 202 9.06 -10.65 -23.05
C GLN A 202 9.80 -10.38 -24.36
N GLN A 203 10.51 -9.25 -24.46
CA GLN A 203 11.32 -8.92 -25.64
C GLN A 203 12.37 -10.00 -25.94
N PHE A 204 13.06 -10.46 -24.90
CA PHE A 204 14.10 -11.48 -25.04
C PHE A 204 13.52 -12.79 -25.59
N GLN A 205 12.34 -13.19 -25.09
CA GLN A 205 11.64 -14.38 -25.59
C GLN A 205 11.22 -14.21 -27.06
N ASP A 206 10.67 -13.04 -27.42
CA ASP A 206 10.25 -12.74 -28.80
C ASP A 206 11.43 -12.82 -29.79
N GLU A 207 12.56 -12.20 -29.46
CA GLU A 207 13.78 -12.27 -30.29
C GLU A 207 14.33 -13.71 -30.41
N HIS A 208 14.28 -14.50 -29.32
CA HIS A 208 14.75 -15.88 -29.33
C HIS A 208 13.82 -16.82 -30.11
N GLU A 209 12.51 -16.55 -30.12
CA GLU A 209 11.55 -17.28 -30.94
C GLU A 209 11.66 -16.92 -32.42
N GLU A 210 11.84 -15.64 -32.75
CA GLU A 210 12.10 -15.20 -34.13
C GLU A 210 13.40 -15.81 -34.67
N ASN A 211 14.48 -15.75 -33.90
CA ASN A 211 15.77 -16.34 -34.31
C ASN A 211 15.71 -17.86 -34.49
N LYS A 212 14.88 -18.58 -33.70
CA LYS A 212 14.62 -20.01 -33.92
C LYS A 212 13.89 -20.26 -35.24
N LYS A 213 12.89 -19.44 -35.59
CA LYS A 213 12.14 -19.54 -36.86
C LYS A 213 13.02 -19.22 -38.08
N VAL A 214 13.91 -18.24 -37.98
CA VAL A 214 14.86 -17.90 -39.06
C VAL A 214 15.88 -19.03 -39.28
N ARG A 215 16.42 -19.61 -38.19
CA ARG A 215 17.33 -20.76 -38.31
C ARG A 215 16.68 -22.01 -38.89
N SER A 216 15.42 -22.30 -38.55
CA SER A 216 14.72 -23.46 -39.12
C SER A 216 14.42 -23.27 -40.60
N THR A 217 14.04 -22.06 -41.03
CA THR A 217 13.80 -21.73 -42.44
C THR A 217 15.07 -21.73 -43.28
N GLN A 218 16.19 -21.17 -42.80
CA GLN A 218 17.48 -21.27 -43.48
C GLN A 218 17.98 -22.72 -43.61
N LYS A 219 17.76 -23.54 -42.58
CA LYS A 219 18.15 -24.96 -42.63
C LYS A 219 17.32 -25.74 -43.65
N LEU A 220 16.00 -25.51 -43.72
CA LEU A 220 15.13 -26.07 -44.74
C LEU A 220 15.56 -25.67 -46.15
N MET A 221 15.88 -24.38 -46.37
CA MET A 221 16.37 -23.92 -47.67
C MET A 221 17.72 -24.54 -48.06
N LEU A 222 18.64 -24.75 -47.11
CA LEU A 222 19.89 -25.43 -47.40
C LEU A 222 19.65 -26.90 -47.76
N ASP A 223 18.84 -27.62 -46.98
CA ASP A 223 18.55 -29.03 -47.22
C ASP A 223 17.84 -29.25 -48.59
N ASP A 224 16.94 -28.35 -48.99
CA ASP A 224 16.28 -28.40 -50.31
C ASP A 224 17.25 -28.14 -51.48
N ILE A 225 18.29 -27.32 -51.29
CA ILE A 225 19.31 -27.07 -52.33
C ILE A 225 20.22 -28.29 -52.52
N PHE A 226 20.48 -29.07 -51.46
CA PHE A 226 21.35 -30.25 -51.54
C PHE A 226 20.61 -31.54 -51.95
N MET A 227 19.27 -31.58 -51.89
CA MET A 227 18.45 -32.72 -52.30
C MET A 227 18.12 -32.76 -53.81
N HIS A 228 18.46 -31.72 -54.57
CA HIS A 228 18.21 -31.61 -56.02
C HIS A 228 19.48 -31.73 -56.90
N ARG A 229 20.49 -32.45 -56.42
CA ARG A 229 21.67 -32.86 -57.22
C ARG A 229 21.78 -34.38 -57.27
#